data_AF-A0A920F5V6-F1
#
_entry.id   AF-A0A920F5V6-F1
#
_cell.length_a   1.000
_cell.length_b   1.000
_cell.length_c   1.000
_cell.angle_alpha   90.00
_cell.angle_beta   90.00
_cell.angle_gamma   90.00
#
_symmetry.space_group_name_H-M   'P 1'
#
loop_
_entity.id
_entity.type
_entity.pdbx_description
1 polymer ?
#
loop_
_entity_poly.entity_id
_entity_poly.type
_entity_poly.pdbx_seq_one_letter_code
_entity_poly.pdbx_strand_id
1 'polypeptide(L)'
;MEYLHTMVRISNVEESLDFYCNKLGMVEVRRTESEAGRYTNIFLSAPGDAESAKENWSPTIELTFNWDPEQYTGGRNFGHLAFQVDNIYELCDSLQKVVS
;
A
#
# COMPACT_ATOMS: atom_id res chain seq x y z
N MET A 1 -16.34 5.36 -16.44
CA MET A 1 -16.13 5.35 -14.98
C MET A 1 -14.91 4.48 -14.74
N GLU A 2 -13.94 4.98 -14.00
CA GLU A 2 -12.67 4.30 -13.74
C GLU A 2 -12.45 4.25 -12.23
N TYR A 3 -11.92 3.13 -11.74
CA TYR A 3 -11.58 2.96 -10.34
C TYR A 3 -10.10 3.33 -10.14
N LEU A 4 -9.83 4.35 -9.32
CA LEU A 4 -8.48 4.92 -9.21
C LEU A 4 -7.68 4.34 -8.06
N HIS A 5 -8.18 4.45 -6.83
CA HIS A 5 -7.46 3.97 -5.66
C HIS A 5 -8.35 3.62 -4.46
N THR A 6 -7.83 2.75 -3.59
CA THR A 6 -8.24 2.66 -2.18
C THR A 6 -7.18 3.34 -1.32
N MET A 7 -7.60 4.18 -0.38
CA MET A 7 -6.70 4.75 0.62
C MET A 7 -6.76 3.98 1.94
N VAL A 8 -5.59 3.71 2.52
CA VAL A 8 -5.41 3.13 3.86
C VAL A 8 -4.45 4.03 4.65
N ARG A 9 -4.81 4.35 5.90
CA ARG A 9 -3.90 5.05 6.80
C ARG A 9 -2.89 4.10 7.41
N ILE A 10 -1.64 4.53 7.49
CA ILE A 10 -0.53 3.77 8.08
C ILE A 10 0.12 4.57 9.21
N SER A 11 0.66 3.86 10.21
CA SER A 11 1.36 4.46 11.34
C SER A 11 2.88 4.45 11.20
N ASN A 12 3.43 3.65 10.29
CA ASN A 12 4.86 3.55 10.04
C ASN A 12 5.11 3.31 8.54
N VAL A 13 5.85 4.21 7.91
CA VAL A 13 6.18 4.15 6.48
C VAL A 13 7.10 2.97 6.17
N GLU A 14 8.15 2.77 6.97
CA GLU A 14 9.16 1.73 6.72
C GLU A 14 8.55 0.34 6.82
N GLU A 15 7.81 0.05 7.91
CA GLU A 15 7.15 -1.24 8.09
C GLU A 15 6.11 -1.51 6.99
N SER A 16 5.40 -0.47 6.55
CA SER A 16 4.40 -0.59 5.49
C SER A 16 5.05 -0.90 4.14
N LEU A 17 6.14 -0.20 3.78
CA LEU A 17 6.85 -0.47 2.52
C LEU A 17 7.58 -1.80 2.55
N ASP A 18 8.08 -2.22 3.71
CA ASP A 18 8.63 -3.56 3.85
C ASP A 18 7.57 -4.63 3.57
N PHE A 19 6.38 -4.49 4.14
CA PHE A 19 5.28 -5.42 3.86
C PHE A 19 4.80 -5.36 2.41
N TYR A 20 4.40 -4.19 1.91
CA TYR A 20 3.77 -4.07 0.60
C TYR A 20 4.77 -4.24 -0.54
N CYS A 21 5.97 -3.66 -0.45
CA CYS A 21 6.93 -3.68 -1.55
C CYS A 21 7.89 -4.87 -1.44
N ASN A 22 8.59 -5.03 -0.32
CA ASN A 22 9.62 -6.07 -0.22
C ASN A 22 9.02 -7.47 -0.13
N LYS A 23 7.94 -7.64 0.65
CA LYS A 23 7.36 -8.96 0.91
C LYS A 23 6.25 -9.33 -0.07
N LEU A 24 5.29 -8.42 -0.30
CA LEU A 24 4.18 -8.66 -1.21
C LEU A 24 4.53 -8.36 -2.68
N GLY A 25 5.60 -7.62 -2.95
CA GLY A 25 6.10 -7.35 -4.30
C GLY A 25 5.43 -6.18 -5.01
N MET A 26 4.68 -5.32 -4.32
CA MET A 26 4.12 -4.11 -4.92
C MET A 26 5.21 -3.11 -5.30
N VAL A 27 4.87 -2.21 -6.21
CA VAL A 27 5.77 -1.18 -6.72
C VAL A 27 5.28 0.20 -6.26
N GLU A 28 6.15 0.96 -5.61
CA GLU A 28 5.90 2.39 -5.38
C GLU A 28 5.99 3.12 -6.72
N VAL A 29 4.86 3.70 -7.14
CA VAL A 29 4.76 4.43 -8.41
C VAL A 29 4.80 5.93 -8.21
N ARG A 30 4.48 6.41 -7.00
CA ARG A 30 4.49 7.84 -6.66
C ARG A 30 4.54 8.06 -5.15
N ARG A 31 5.14 9.19 -4.77
CA ARG A 31 5.07 9.74 -3.42
C ARG A 31 4.85 11.24 -3.47
N THR A 32 4.02 11.75 -2.57
CA THR A 32 3.76 13.18 -2.44
C THR A 32 3.70 13.57 -0.97
N GLU A 33 4.21 14.75 -0.65
CA GLU A 33 4.22 15.29 0.70
C GLU A 33 3.43 16.60 0.74
N SER A 34 2.74 16.83 1.85
CA SER A 34 2.03 18.07 2.11
C SER A 34 2.52 18.65 3.42
N GLU A 35 3.43 19.62 3.36
CA GLU A 35 3.95 20.27 4.57
C GLU A 35 2.85 21.00 5.35
N ALA A 36 1.98 21.71 4.64
CA ALA A 36 0.85 22.44 5.23
C ALA A 36 -0.17 21.48 5.88
N GLY A 37 -0.40 20.32 5.26
CA GLY A 37 -1.30 19.28 5.79
C GLY A 37 -0.64 18.31 6.77
N ARG A 38 0.69 18.31 6.86
CA ARG A 38 1.52 17.42 7.70
C ARG A 38 1.27 15.94 7.45
N TYR A 39 1.32 15.52 6.18
CA TYR A 39 1.20 14.12 5.80
C TYR A 39 2.02 13.76 4.55
N THR A 40 2.29 12.46 4.40
CA THR A 40 2.87 11.84 3.20
C THR A 40 1.86 10.84 2.61
N ASN A 41 1.65 10.91 1.30
CA ASN A 41 0.91 9.90 0.54
C ASN A 41 1.87 9.11 -0.34
N ILE A 42 1.71 7.78 -0.34
CA ILE A 42 2.53 6.84 -1.12
C ILE A 42 1.59 5.96 -1.92
N PHE A 43 1.77 5.93 -3.24
CA PHE A 43 0.91 5.17 -4.14
C PHE A 43 1.64 3.92 -4.61
N LEU A 44 1.03 2.77 -4.32
CA LEU A 44 1.55 1.45 -4.66
C LEU A 44 0.67 0.80 -5.72
N SER A 45 1.28 0.11 -6.68
CA SER A 45 0.56 -0.67 -7.69
C SER A 45 1.11 -2.09 -7.78
N ALA A 46 0.29 -3.01 -8.29
CA ALA A 46 0.75 -4.36 -8.59
C ALA A 46 1.80 -4.30 -9.72
N PRO A 47 2.77 -5.22 -9.79
CA PRO A 47 3.81 -5.20 -10.83
C PRO A 47 3.27 -5.13 -12.26
N GLY A 48 2.16 -5.83 -12.54
CA GLY A 48 1.51 -5.83 -13.86
C GLY A 48 0.88 -4.49 -14.25
N ASP A 49 0.55 -3.65 -13.27
CA ASP A 49 -0.10 -2.35 -13.46
C ASP A 49 0.88 -1.18 -13.25
N ALA A 50 2.14 -1.43 -12.89
CA ALA A 50 3.06 -0.40 -12.45
C ALA A 50 3.35 0.67 -13.52
N GLU A 51 3.48 0.27 -14.79
CA GLU A 51 3.76 1.22 -15.88
C GLU A 51 2.56 2.13 -16.16
N SER A 52 1.35 1.56 -16.25
CA SER A 52 0.13 2.37 -16.42
C SER A 52 -0.15 3.24 -15.19
N ALA A 53 0.13 2.76 -13.98
CA ALA A 53 -0.06 3.50 -12.75
C ALA A 53 0.95 4.65 -12.58
N LYS A 54 2.17 4.55 -13.13
CA LYS A 54 3.12 5.68 -13.16
C LYS A 54 2.60 6.82 -14.04
N GLU A 55 1.93 6.51 -15.14
CA GLU A 55 1.36 7.50 -16.06
C GLU A 55 0.05 8.08 -15.53
N ASN A 56 -0.86 7.22 -15.06
CA ASN A 56 -2.27 7.57 -14.83
C ASN A 56 -2.71 7.50 -13.36
N TRP A 57 -1.81 7.10 -12.45
CA TRP A 57 -2.03 6.97 -11.00
C TRP A 57 -3.13 5.95 -10.61
N SER A 58 -3.36 4.96 -11.48
CA SER A 58 -4.47 4.01 -11.37
C SER A 58 -4.12 2.66 -12.01
N PRO A 59 -4.56 1.53 -11.44
CA PRO A 59 -5.13 1.40 -10.09
C PRO A 59 -4.01 1.39 -9.03
N THR A 60 -4.25 2.04 -7.90
CA THR A 60 -3.27 2.11 -6.80
C THR A 60 -3.89 1.87 -5.42
N ILE A 61 -3.04 1.48 -4.46
CA ILE A 61 -3.30 1.66 -3.04
C ILE A 61 -2.59 2.93 -2.62
N GLU A 62 -3.32 3.87 -2.05
CA GLU A 62 -2.79 5.06 -1.42
C GLU A 62 -2.54 4.77 0.07
N LEU A 63 -1.28 4.80 0.48
CA LEU A 63 -0.90 4.77 1.88
C LEU A 63 -0.74 6.20 2.37
N THR A 64 -1.55 6.61 3.35
CA THR A 64 -1.44 7.94 3.98
C THR A 64 -0.79 7.82 5.35
N PHE A 65 0.33 8.49 5.52
CA PHE A 65 1.04 8.63 6.78
C PHE A 65 0.90 10.06 7.30
N ASN A 66 0.21 10.24 8.43
CA ASN A 66 0.16 11.52 9.14
C ASN A 66 1.47 11.70 9.94
N TRP A 67 2.11 12.86 9.82
CA TRP A 67 3.38 13.13 10.52
C TRP A 67 3.17 13.35 12.03
N ASP A 68 1.99 13.83 12.39
CA ASP A 68 1.57 13.95 13.77
C ASP A 68 0.93 12.63 14.22
N PRO A 69 1.38 12.02 15.33
CA PRO A 69 0.87 10.73 15.79
C PRO A 69 -0.64 10.75 16.03
N GLU A 70 -1.34 9.77 15.45
CA GLU A 70 -2.77 9.55 15.63
C GLU A 70 -3.00 8.09 16.01
N GLN A 71 -3.89 7.84 16.98
CA GLN A 71 -4.38 6.48 17.23
C GLN A 71 -5.52 6.18 16.27
N TYR A 72 -5.27 5.26 15.32
CA TYR A 72 -6.31 4.76 14.44
C TYR A 72 -7.20 3.76 15.20
N THR A 73 -8.37 4.22 15.64
CA THR A 73 -9.39 3.37 16.27
C THR A 73 -10.41 2.89 15.23
N GLY A 74 -10.69 1.59 15.19
CA GLY A 74 -11.65 0.99 14.25
C GLY A 74 -10.98 0.29 13.07
N GLY A 75 -11.76 -0.53 12.36
CA GLY A 75 -11.26 -1.39 11.28
C GLY A 75 -12.25 -2.45 10.80
N ARG A 76 -13.30 -2.76 11.58
CA ARG A 76 -14.32 -3.77 11.22
C ARG A 76 -15.18 -3.43 9.99
N ASN A 77 -15.11 -2.19 9.48
CA ASN A 77 -15.89 -1.74 8.31
C ASN A 77 -15.12 -1.90 6.99
N PHE A 78 -13.79 -2.01 7.05
CA PHE A 78 -12.98 -2.29 5.87
C PHE A 78 -12.83 -3.81 5.74
N GLY A 79 -13.25 -4.35 4.58
CA GLY A 79 -13.25 -5.79 4.34
C GLY A 79 -11.86 -6.33 4.05
N HIS A 80 -11.40 -6.12 2.81
CA HIS A 80 -10.09 -6.58 2.36
C HIS A 80 -9.70 -5.88 1.05
N LEU A 81 -8.42 -5.98 0.74
CA LEU A 81 -7.89 -5.85 -0.62
C LEU A 81 -7.70 -7.26 -1.16
N ALA A 82 -7.90 -7.44 -2.47
CA ALA A 82 -7.73 -8.74 -3.12
C ALA A 82 -6.66 -8.64 -4.20
N PHE A 83 -5.71 -9.57 -4.16
CA PHE A 83 -4.66 -9.71 -5.16
C PHE A 83 -4.70 -11.12 -5.73
N GLN A 84 -4.58 -11.24 -7.05
CA GLN A 84 -4.29 -12.51 -7.69
C GLN A 84 -2.78 -12.67 -7.79
N VAL A 85 -2.30 -13.87 -7.46
CA VAL A 85 -0.89 -14.25 -7.51
C VAL A 85 -0.77 -15.62 -8.14
N ASP A 86 0.39 -15.93 -8.72
CA ASP A 86 0.61 -17.20 -9.43
C ASP A 86 0.54 -18.41 -8.49
N ASN A 87 1.08 -18.28 -7.27
CA ASN A 87 1.07 -19.33 -6.26
C ASN A 87 0.82 -18.77 -4.85
N ILE A 88 -0.44 -18.83 -4.41
CA ILE A 88 -0.84 -18.30 -3.10
C ILE A 88 -0.17 -19.03 -1.93
N TYR A 89 0.09 -20.33 -2.04
CA TYR A 89 0.69 -21.11 -0.96
C TYR A 89 2.14 -20.73 -0.71
N GLU A 90 2.92 -20.56 -1.78
CA GLU A 90 4.31 -20.15 -1.70
C GLU A 90 4.45 -18.72 -1.18
N LEU A 91 3.60 -17.80 -1.64
CA LEU A 91 3.58 -16.45 -1.10
C LEU A 91 3.20 -16.43 0.38
N CYS A 92 2.18 -17.17 0.80
CA CYS A 92 1.82 -17.23 2.23
C CYS A 92 2.95 -17.82 3.08
N ASP A 93 3.63 -18.87 2.60
CA ASP A 93 4.77 -19.48 3.29
C ASP A 93 5.94 -18.50 3.42
N SER A 94 6.26 -17.74 2.37
CA SER A 94 7.31 -16.72 2.43
C SER A 94 6.96 -15.60 3.41
N LEU A 95 5.72 -15.11 3.42
CA LEU A 95 5.25 -14.08 4.34
C LEU A 95 5.30 -14.52 5.81
N GLN A 96 4.99 -15.79 6.10
CA GLN A 96 5.02 -16.32 7.47
C GLN A 96 6.43 -16.53 8.02
N LYS A 97 7.40 -16.87 7.16
CA LYS A 97 8.79 -17.12 7.57
C LYS A 97 9.57 -15.87 7.94
N VAL A 98 9.11 -14.68 7.53
CA VAL A 98 9.81 -13.40 7.74
C VAL A 98 9.38 -12.72 9.06
N VAL A 99 8.76 -13.46 9.98
CA VAL A 99 8.54 -12.98 11.36
C VAL A 99 9.74 -13.41 12.21
N SER A 100 10.76 -12.56 12.27
CA SER A 100 11.89 -12.66 13.22
C SER A 100 12.26 -11.30 13.77
#